data_AF-A0A1C3KP22-F1
#
_entry.id   AF-A0A1C3KP22-F1
#
_cell.length_a   1.000
_cell.length_b   1.000
_cell.length_c   1.000
_cell.angle_alpha   90.00
_cell.angle_beta   90.00
_cell.angle_gamma   90.00
#
_symmetry.space_group_name_H-M   'P 1'
#
loop_
_entity.id
_entity.type
_entity.pdbx_description
1 polymer ?
#
loop_
_entity_poly.entity_id
_entity_poly.type
_entity_poly.pdbx_seq_one_letter_code
_entity_poly.pdbx_strand_id
1 'polypeptide(L)'
;MLLLYLIFVVIPFIAFSIFIYKSVCTFIHEKNKRNEFFSSLRCENKQYNAYENFSKKYEIEKYKYYLKVERKIEVNYNTDILEELNTENNGAEKQNEQYLESLLDDIYNDDKYMKDSDVRDPQHNWMRKLGNEDIVKLKVLLLKKAIYFLPICNKIFQDKNKKHRLYNNYYIDDNMSKELDGQCDQFLEEFNLIIYEANCLTPRWGETIISDAYRIFHHNKIKAEEEKKKKEEQKNMMKKQKQKEKKLKETTEKANLLANQIIEEENSKKKKRKSK
;
A
#
# COMPACT_ATOMS: atom_id res chain seq x y z
N MET A 1 59.73 32.65 3.81
CA MET A 1 58.33 32.77 3.34
C MET A 1 57.94 31.64 2.39
N LEU A 2 58.60 31.48 1.23
CA LEU A 2 58.31 30.39 0.28
C LEU A 2 58.43 28.97 0.87
N LEU A 3 59.46 28.73 1.69
CA LEU A 3 59.70 27.42 2.31
C LEU A 3 58.62 27.05 3.35
N LEU A 4 58.14 28.04 4.12
CA LEU A 4 57.03 27.85 5.07
C LEU A 4 55.70 27.63 4.34
N TYR A 5 55.45 28.34 3.23
CA TYR A 5 54.26 28.12 2.42
C TYR A 5 54.22 26.71 1.79
N LEU A 6 55.37 26.22 1.29
CA LEU A 6 55.50 24.85 0.81
C LEU A 6 55.18 23.81 1.89
N ILE A 7 55.71 23.99 3.10
CA ILE A 7 55.55 23.03 4.20
C ILE A 7 54.13 23.06 4.78
N PHE A 8 53.53 24.23 4.96
CA PHE A 8 52.26 24.37 5.68
C PHE A 8 51.03 24.41 4.78
N VAL A 9 51.18 24.70 3.48
CA VAL A 9 50.04 24.82 2.56
C VAL A 9 50.10 23.77 1.46
N VAL A 10 51.23 23.67 0.76
CA VAL A 10 51.33 22.80 -0.43
C VAL A 10 51.40 21.32 -0.05
N ILE A 11 52.26 20.94 0.89
CA ILE A 11 52.42 19.54 1.32
C ILE A 11 51.11 18.97 1.94
N PRO A 12 50.42 19.67 2.86
CA PRO A 12 49.15 19.18 3.42
C PRO A 12 48.03 19.09 2.37
N PHE A 13 47.97 20.03 1.43
CA PHE A 13 46.98 20.01 0.36
C PHE A 13 47.20 18.83 -0.59
N ILE A 14 48.46 18.52 -0.93
CA ILE A 14 48.80 17.35 -1.74
C ILE A 14 48.48 16.05 -0.98
N ALA A 15 48.84 15.97 0.30
CA ALA A 15 48.53 14.80 1.14
C ALA A 15 47.01 14.55 1.25
N PHE A 16 46.22 15.62 1.44
CA PHE A 16 44.76 15.56 1.47
C PHE A 16 44.17 15.14 0.11
N SER A 17 44.71 15.68 -0.99
CA SER A 17 44.29 15.30 -2.35
C SER A 17 44.56 13.83 -2.65
N ILE A 18 45.72 13.31 -2.22
CA ILE A 18 46.07 11.89 -2.33
C ILE A 18 45.14 11.02 -1.48
N PHE A 19 44.78 11.47 -0.28
CA PHE A 19 43.84 10.75 0.59
C PHE A 19 42.43 10.68 0.00
N ILE A 20 41.92 11.78 -0.57
CA ILE A 20 40.65 11.79 -1.29
C ILE A 20 40.73 10.87 -2.51
N TYR A 21 41.77 10.98 -3.32
CA TYR A 21 41.95 10.16 -4.51
C TYR A 21 41.95 8.66 -4.15
N LYS A 22 42.69 8.27 -3.12
CA LYS A 22 42.74 6.88 -2.65
C LYS A 22 41.37 6.39 -2.19
N SER A 23 40.66 7.20 -1.40
CA SER A 23 39.30 6.91 -0.92
C SER A 23 38.30 6.74 -2.06
N VAL A 24 38.36 7.62 -3.07
CA VAL A 24 37.50 7.57 -4.26
C VAL A 24 37.83 6.33 -5.11
N CYS A 25 39.11 6.01 -5.30
CA CYS A 25 39.52 4.81 -6.03
C CYS A 25 39.09 3.52 -5.31
N THR A 26 39.17 3.44 -3.98
CA THR A 26 38.63 2.30 -3.22
C THR A 26 37.12 2.18 -3.37
N PHE A 27 36.39 3.29 -3.33
CA PHE A 27 34.94 3.30 -3.54
C PHE A 27 34.55 2.84 -4.95
N ILE A 28 35.26 3.31 -5.97
CA ILE A 28 35.05 2.90 -7.38
C ILE A 28 35.40 1.41 -7.56
N HIS A 29 36.48 0.93 -6.95
CA HIS A 29 36.89 -0.47 -7.04
C HIS A 29 35.91 -1.42 -6.34
N GLU A 30 35.44 -1.06 -5.15
CA GLU A 30 34.38 -1.80 -4.46
C GLU A 30 33.09 -1.80 -5.29
N LYS A 31 32.72 -0.66 -5.86
CA LYS A 31 31.57 -0.55 -6.75
C LYS A 31 31.69 -1.44 -8.00
N ASN A 32 32.86 -1.45 -8.65
CA ASN A 32 33.10 -2.30 -9.81
C ASN A 32 33.08 -3.79 -9.46
N LYS A 33 33.71 -4.18 -8.34
CA LYS A 33 33.63 -5.56 -7.83
C LYS A 33 32.20 -5.98 -7.50
N ARG A 34 31.39 -5.09 -6.93
CA ARG A 34 29.96 -5.36 -6.69
C ARG A 34 29.22 -5.57 -8.00
N ASN A 35 29.39 -4.67 -8.98
CA ASN A 35 28.75 -4.81 -10.27
C ASN A 35 29.17 -6.10 -11.00
N GLU A 36 30.43 -6.49 -10.89
CA GLU A 36 30.96 -7.73 -11.45
C GLU A 36 30.34 -8.96 -10.76
N PHE A 37 30.25 -8.96 -9.42
CA PHE A 37 29.55 -9.99 -8.64
C PHE A 37 28.07 -10.12 -9.03
N PHE A 38 27.33 -9.01 -9.12
CA PHE A 38 25.91 -9.04 -9.50
C PHE A 38 25.69 -9.40 -10.98
N SER A 39 26.61 -9.02 -11.87
CA SER A 39 26.55 -9.41 -13.29
C SER A 39 26.70 -10.92 -13.48
N SER A 40 27.45 -11.59 -12.60
CA SER A 40 27.62 -13.05 -12.61
C SER A 40 26.41 -13.81 -12.03
N LEU A 41 25.54 -13.11 -11.29
CA LEU A 41 24.35 -13.66 -10.63
C LEU A 41 23.06 -13.45 -11.43
N ARG A 42 23.13 -12.84 -12.62
CA ARG A 42 21.95 -12.44 -13.42
C ARG A 42 21.08 -13.60 -13.93
N CYS A 43 21.52 -14.85 -13.83
CA CYS A 43 20.86 -15.97 -14.51
C CYS A 43 20.08 -16.95 -13.60
N GLU A 44 20.24 -16.98 -12.27
CA GLU A 44 19.53 -17.96 -11.41
C GLU A 44 19.21 -17.45 -9.99
N ASN A 45 18.96 -16.17 -9.81
CA ASN A 45 19.03 -15.58 -8.47
C ASN A 45 17.69 -15.06 -7.93
N LYS A 46 17.30 -15.53 -6.74
CA LYS A 46 16.13 -15.09 -5.94
C LYS A 46 16.05 -13.55 -5.79
N GLN A 47 17.17 -12.86 -5.99
CA GLN A 47 17.32 -11.40 -5.95
C GLN A 47 16.68 -10.68 -7.15
N TYR A 48 16.73 -11.25 -8.36
CA TYR A 48 16.04 -10.69 -9.53
C TYR A 48 14.52 -10.80 -9.37
N ASN A 49 14.04 -11.95 -8.87
CA ASN A 49 12.62 -12.13 -8.53
C ASN A 49 12.15 -11.10 -7.48
N ALA A 50 12.95 -10.80 -6.45
CA ALA A 50 12.58 -9.80 -5.45
C ALA A 50 12.41 -8.38 -6.04
N TYR A 51 13.27 -8.00 -6.98
CA TYR A 51 13.16 -6.74 -7.73
C TYR A 51 11.92 -6.75 -8.65
N GLU A 52 11.74 -7.81 -9.43
CA GLU A 52 10.63 -7.94 -10.37
C GLU A 52 9.28 -7.92 -9.63
N ASN A 53 9.21 -8.61 -8.49
CA ASN A 53 8.04 -8.61 -7.61
C ASN A 53 7.73 -7.22 -7.05
N PHE A 54 8.77 -6.46 -6.67
CA PHE A 54 8.59 -5.10 -6.21
C PHE A 54 8.05 -4.22 -7.34
N SER A 55 8.69 -4.22 -8.51
CA SER A 55 8.24 -3.41 -9.65
C SER A 55 6.78 -3.72 -10.03
N LYS A 56 6.43 -5.01 -10.18
CA LYS A 56 5.07 -5.47 -10.48
C LYS A 56 4.06 -5.05 -9.42
N LYS A 57 4.44 -5.08 -8.13
CA LYS A 57 3.57 -4.64 -7.03
C LYS A 57 3.19 -3.17 -7.15
N TYR A 58 4.16 -2.31 -7.46
CA TYR A 58 3.93 -0.87 -7.57
C TYR A 58 3.01 -0.53 -8.74
N GLU A 59 3.20 -1.21 -9.86
CA GLU A 59 2.35 -1.03 -11.04
C GLU A 59 0.90 -1.47 -10.78
N ILE A 60 0.71 -2.61 -10.12
CA ILE A 60 -0.62 -3.09 -9.71
C ILE A 60 -1.28 -2.14 -8.69
N GLU A 61 -0.52 -1.59 -7.74
CA GLU A 61 -1.05 -0.61 -6.78
C GLU A 61 -1.46 0.71 -7.47
N LYS A 62 -0.67 1.18 -8.44
CA LYS A 62 -0.99 2.37 -9.25
C LYS A 62 -2.26 2.15 -10.07
N TYR A 63 -2.43 1.00 -10.70
CA TYR A 63 -3.64 0.68 -11.46
C TYR A 63 -4.88 0.48 -10.58
N LYS A 64 -4.73 -0.19 -9.43
CA LYS A 64 -5.80 -0.33 -8.42
C LYS A 64 -6.32 1.04 -7.96
N TYR A 65 -5.41 1.98 -7.77
CA TYR A 65 -5.74 3.36 -7.45
C TYR A 65 -6.56 4.01 -8.58
N TYR A 66 -6.09 3.91 -9.83
CA TYR A 66 -6.79 4.46 -10.99
C TYR A 66 -8.21 3.91 -11.12
N LEU A 67 -8.39 2.59 -11.03
CA LEU A 67 -9.71 1.96 -11.08
C LEU A 67 -10.65 2.46 -9.97
N LYS A 68 -10.13 2.65 -8.76
CA LYS A 68 -10.91 3.13 -7.62
C LYS A 68 -11.30 4.60 -7.75
N VAL A 69 -10.38 5.46 -8.19
CA VAL A 69 -10.58 6.92 -8.21
C VAL A 69 -11.28 7.37 -9.49
N GLU A 70 -10.76 6.97 -10.65
CA GLU A 70 -11.26 7.43 -11.96
C GLU A 70 -12.47 6.62 -12.42
N ARG A 71 -12.49 5.31 -12.17
CA ARG A 71 -13.56 4.42 -12.64
C ARG A 71 -14.59 4.05 -11.57
N LYS A 72 -14.33 4.39 -10.30
CA LYS A 72 -15.16 4.00 -9.14
C LYS A 72 -15.36 2.48 -9.00
N ILE A 73 -14.40 1.70 -9.50
CA ILE A 73 -14.40 0.24 -9.40
C ILE A 73 -13.51 -0.14 -8.23
N GLU A 74 -14.07 -0.80 -7.23
CA GLU A 74 -13.29 -1.29 -6.09
C GLU A 74 -12.75 -2.69 -6.40
N VAL A 75 -11.45 -2.77 -6.64
CA VAL A 75 -10.78 -4.05 -6.92
C VAL A 75 -9.86 -4.42 -5.77
N ASN A 76 -9.90 -5.69 -5.36
CA ASN A 76 -9.07 -6.22 -4.30
C ASN A 76 -7.99 -7.15 -4.85
N TYR A 77 -7.03 -6.58 -5.57
CA TYR A 77 -5.84 -7.34 -5.97
C TYR A 77 -5.04 -7.72 -4.71
N ASN A 78 -4.74 -9.01 -4.59
CA ASN A 78 -3.94 -9.56 -3.52
C ASN A 78 -2.46 -9.38 -3.86
N THR A 79 -1.88 -8.27 -3.42
CA THR A 79 -0.45 -7.96 -3.61
C THR A 79 0.46 -8.66 -2.61
N ASP A 80 -0.10 -9.31 -1.58
CA ASP A 80 0.67 -9.99 -0.53
C ASP A 80 1.30 -11.29 -1.06
N ILE A 81 0.78 -11.82 -2.18
CA ILE A 81 1.35 -12.94 -2.94
C ILE A 81 2.79 -12.64 -3.40
N LEU A 82 3.12 -11.37 -3.64
CA LEU A 82 4.46 -10.91 -4.03
C LEU A 82 5.43 -10.83 -2.84
N GLU A 83 4.92 -10.92 -1.60
CA GLU A 83 5.73 -10.94 -0.37
C GLU A 83 6.04 -12.38 0.12
N GLU A 84 5.29 -13.40 -0.31
CA GLU A 84 5.34 -14.78 0.22
C GLU A 84 6.23 -15.78 -0.55
N LEU A 85 7.05 -15.33 -1.50
CA LEU A 85 7.82 -16.19 -2.43
C LEU A 85 9.09 -16.84 -1.83
N ASN A 86 9.00 -17.37 -0.61
CA ASN A 86 10.01 -18.25 -0.01
C ASN A 86 9.45 -19.62 0.42
N THR A 87 8.25 -19.99 -0.05
CA THR A 87 7.71 -21.34 0.19
C THR A 87 8.00 -22.23 -1.01
N GLU A 88 8.79 -23.28 -0.79
CA GLU A 88 9.27 -24.28 -1.78
C GLU A 88 8.13 -25.14 -2.37
N ASN A 89 7.09 -24.52 -2.91
CA ASN A 89 5.94 -25.20 -3.46
C ASN A 89 5.69 -24.75 -4.90
N ASN A 90 6.49 -25.30 -5.82
CA ASN A 90 6.57 -24.99 -7.26
C ASN A 90 5.21 -24.93 -8.00
N GLY A 91 4.16 -25.56 -7.48
CA GLY A 91 2.82 -25.54 -8.09
C GLY A 91 2.02 -24.26 -7.79
N ALA A 92 2.17 -23.70 -6.59
CA ALA A 92 1.48 -22.46 -6.20
C ALA A 92 2.17 -21.23 -6.83
N GLU A 93 3.50 -21.27 -6.96
CA GLU A 93 4.27 -20.20 -7.61
C GLU A 93 3.83 -19.98 -9.06
N LYS A 94 3.68 -21.05 -9.85
CA LYS A 94 3.23 -20.94 -11.25
C LYS A 94 1.83 -20.35 -11.42
N GLN A 95 0.90 -20.70 -10.53
CA GLN A 95 -0.46 -20.14 -10.55
C GLN A 95 -0.45 -18.65 -10.19
N ASN A 96 0.39 -18.27 -9.23
CA ASN A 96 0.58 -16.88 -8.82
C ASN A 96 1.22 -16.04 -9.92
N GLU A 97 2.24 -16.57 -10.61
CA GLU A 97 2.87 -15.93 -11.76
C GLU A 97 1.86 -15.71 -12.90
N GLN A 98 1.08 -16.72 -13.28
CA GLN A 98 0.04 -16.60 -14.30
C GLN A 98 -1.04 -15.57 -13.92
N TYR A 99 -1.44 -15.52 -12.66
CA TYR A 99 -2.38 -14.51 -12.16
C TYR A 99 -1.81 -13.10 -12.31
N LEU A 100 -0.55 -12.89 -11.91
CA LEU A 100 0.12 -11.59 -12.01
C LEU A 100 0.31 -11.16 -13.47
N GLU A 101 0.69 -12.08 -14.34
CA GLU A 101 0.89 -11.81 -15.76
C GLU A 101 -0.42 -11.40 -16.44
N SER A 102 -1.54 -12.08 -16.12
CA SER A 102 -2.88 -11.66 -16.59
C SER A 102 -3.26 -10.25 -16.13
N LEU A 103 -2.86 -9.88 -14.92
CA LEU A 103 -3.13 -8.59 -14.30
C LEU A 103 -2.34 -7.47 -14.95
N LEU A 104 -1.07 -7.75 -15.29
CA LEU A 104 -0.20 -6.82 -16.00
C LEU A 104 -0.65 -6.67 -17.46
N ASP A 105 -1.08 -7.75 -18.11
CA ASP A 105 -1.70 -7.67 -19.44
C ASP A 105 -2.95 -6.79 -19.44
N ASP A 106 -3.82 -6.92 -18.43
CA ASP A 106 -4.99 -6.04 -18.28
C ASP A 106 -4.59 -4.56 -18.08
N ILE A 107 -3.44 -4.29 -17.44
CA ILE A 107 -2.90 -2.94 -17.25
C ILE A 107 -2.35 -2.38 -18.56
N TYR A 108 -1.50 -3.17 -19.24
CA TYR A 108 -0.82 -2.75 -20.47
C TYR A 108 -1.78 -2.60 -21.65
N ASN A 109 -2.86 -3.37 -21.68
CA ASN A 109 -3.89 -3.30 -22.71
C ASN A 109 -4.99 -2.24 -22.41
N ASP A 110 -4.93 -1.54 -21.28
CA ASP A 110 -5.86 -0.46 -20.97
C ASP A 110 -5.41 0.87 -21.61
N ASP A 111 -5.77 1.06 -22.88
CA ASP A 111 -5.50 2.26 -23.67
C ASP A 111 -5.94 3.57 -22.98
N LYS A 112 -6.99 3.51 -22.16
CA LYS A 112 -7.51 4.68 -21.46
C LYS A 112 -6.65 4.99 -20.23
N TYR A 113 -6.22 3.98 -19.49
CA TYR A 113 -5.23 4.16 -18.42
C TYR A 113 -3.93 4.76 -18.97
N MET A 114 -3.42 4.25 -20.10
CA MET A 114 -2.21 4.78 -20.73
C MET A 114 -2.35 6.26 -21.10
N LYS A 115 -3.44 6.64 -21.78
CA LYS A 115 -3.73 8.04 -22.16
C LYS A 115 -3.96 8.99 -20.99
N ASP A 116 -4.54 8.49 -19.90
CA ASP A 116 -4.83 9.27 -18.68
C ASP A 116 -3.57 9.38 -17.79
N SER A 117 -2.63 8.45 -17.91
CA SER A 117 -1.36 8.43 -17.16
C SER A 117 -0.26 9.30 -17.78
N ASP A 118 -0.43 9.75 -19.03
CA ASP A 118 0.48 10.71 -19.66
C ASP A 118 0.44 12.04 -18.93
N VAL A 119 1.58 12.43 -18.36
CA VAL A 119 1.76 13.68 -17.62
C VAL A 119 1.63 14.87 -18.58
N ARG A 120 0.45 15.49 -18.65
CA ARG A 120 0.22 16.73 -19.40
C ARG A 120 0.38 17.93 -18.47
N ASP A 121 1.14 18.93 -18.89
CA ASP A 121 1.34 20.17 -18.12
C ASP A 121 0.00 20.87 -17.81
N PRO A 122 -0.36 20.98 -16.52
CA PRO A 122 -1.60 21.62 -16.08
C PRO A 122 -1.76 23.08 -16.54
N GLN A 123 -0.68 23.79 -16.89
CA GLN A 123 -0.78 25.14 -17.46
C GLN A 123 -1.52 25.18 -18.80
N HIS A 124 -1.49 24.09 -19.56
CA HIS A 124 -2.12 23.99 -20.88
C HIS A 124 -3.56 23.48 -20.82
N ASN A 125 -4.07 23.11 -19.64
CA ASN A 125 -5.42 22.61 -19.47
C ASN A 125 -6.43 23.77 -19.36
N TRP A 126 -7.54 23.61 -20.07
CA TRP A 126 -8.85 24.30 -20.08
C TRP A 126 -9.39 24.87 -18.75
N MET A 127 -8.73 24.60 -17.61
CA MET A 127 -9.10 25.02 -16.25
C MET A 127 -9.30 26.53 -16.07
N ARG A 128 -8.67 27.38 -16.89
CA ARG A 128 -8.87 28.85 -16.82
C ARG A 128 -10.19 29.34 -17.42
N LYS A 129 -10.98 28.46 -18.07
CA LYS A 129 -12.25 28.80 -18.73
C LYS A 129 -13.48 28.17 -18.06
N LEU A 130 -13.31 27.48 -16.93
CA LEU A 130 -14.39 26.79 -16.22
C LEU A 130 -15.24 27.76 -15.39
N GLY A 131 -16.53 27.46 -15.29
CA GLY A 131 -17.43 28.15 -14.36
C GLY A 131 -17.08 27.84 -12.90
N ASN A 132 -17.48 28.73 -11.99
CA ASN A 132 -17.16 28.63 -10.55
C ASN A 132 -17.59 27.29 -9.91
N GLU A 133 -18.71 26.71 -10.35
CA GLU A 133 -19.19 25.42 -9.83
C GLU A 133 -18.25 24.26 -10.18
N ASP A 134 -17.71 24.24 -11.40
CA ASP A 134 -16.82 23.18 -11.86
C ASP A 134 -15.42 23.32 -11.23
N ILE A 135 -14.99 24.56 -10.95
CA ILE A 135 -13.78 24.82 -10.16
C ILE A 135 -13.91 24.23 -8.75
N VAL A 136 -15.07 24.37 -8.10
CA VAL A 136 -15.31 23.79 -6.76
C VAL A 136 -15.29 22.26 -6.83
N LYS A 137 -15.94 21.65 -7.82
CA LYS A 137 -15.89 20.18 -8.03
C LYS A 137 -14.46 19.69 -8.23
N LEU A 138 -13.68 20.42 -9.02
CA LEU A 138 -12.30 20.08 -9.35
C LEU A 138 -11.38 20.19 -8.12
N LYS A 139 -11.56 21.23 -7.29
CA LYS A 139 -10.88 21.32 -5.99
C LYS A 139 -11.18 20.13 -5.08
N VAL A 140 -12.44 19.70 -5.02
CA VAL A 140 -12.84 18.53 -4.22
C VAL A 140 -12.20 17.25 -4.78
N LEU A 141 -12.14 17.08 -6.10
CA LEU A 141 -11.49 15.93 -6.73
C LEU A 141 -9.98 15.92 -6.48
N LEU A 142 -9.31 17.06 -6.62
CA LEU A 142 -7.88 17.18 -6.35
C LEU A 142 -7.55 16.90 -4.88
N LEU A 143 -8.38 17.38 -3.95
CA LEU A 143 -8.24 17.08 -2.53
C LEU A 143 -8.45 15.58 -2.24
N LYS A 144 -9.43 14.94 -2.89
CA LYS A 144 -9.61 13.48 -2.80
C LYS A 144 -8.39 12.73 -3.34
N LYS A 145 -7.87 13.15 -4.50
CA LYS A 145 -6.64 12.60 -5.09
C LYS A 145 -5.48 12.67 -4.10
N ALA A 146 -5.26 13.84 -3.49
CA ALA A 146 -4.24 14.03 -2.45
C ALA A 146 -4.44 13.11 -1.23
N ILE A 147 -5.68 12.98 -0.72
CA ILE A 147 -6.00 12.10 0.43
C ILE A 147 -5.66 10.63 0.14
N TYR A 148 -5.99 10.14 -1.07
CA TYR A 148 -5.70 8.76 -1.44
C TYR A 148 -4.21 8.51 -1.71
N PHE A 149 -3.46 9.54 -2.09
CA PHE A 149 -2.03 9.43 -2.37
C PHE A 149 -1.16 9.30 -1.10
N LEU A 150 -1.58 9.94 -0.01
CA LEU A 150 -0.88 9.92 1.28
C LEU A 150 -0.49 8.53 1.84
N PRO A 151 -1.38 7.53 1.90
CA PRO A 151 -0.99 6.19 2.37
C PRO A 151 0.08 5.54 1.49
N ILE A 152 0.08 5.83 0.18
CA ILE A 152 1.07 5.30 -0.75
C ILE A 152 2.43 5.97 -0.50
N CYS A 153 2.46 7.30 -0.34
CA CYS A 153 3.68 8.01 0.07
C CYS A 153 4.26 7.44 1.36
N ASN A 154 3.43 7.22 2.38
CA ASN A 154 3.90 6.65 3.65
C ASN A 154 4.52 5.26 3.45
N LYS A 155 3.96 4.44 2.55
CA LYS A 155 4.49 3.12 2.21
C LYS A 155 5.83 3.22 1.49
N ILE A 156 5.95 4.13 0.51
CA ILE A 156 7.21 4.43 -0.21
C ILE A 156 8.30 4.90 0.77
N PHE A 157 7.99 5.81 1.68
CA PHE A 157 8.95 6.27 2.69
C PHE A 157 9.42 5.16 3.63
N GLN A 158 8.52 4.23 3.99
CA GLN A 158 8.89 3.05 4.77
C GLN A 158 9.77 2.09 3.97
N ASP A 159 9.45 1.90 2.69
CA ASP A 159 10.19 1.01 1.80
C ASP A 159 11.58 1.56 1.44
N LYS A 160 11.80 2.87 1.45
CA LYS A 160 13.14 3.48 1.32
C LYS A 160 14.13 2.99 2.38
N ASN A 161 13.65 2.81 3.62
CA ASN A 161 14.48 2.26 4.69
C ASN A 161 14.78 0.77 4.48
N LYS A 162 13.83 0.01 3.93
CA LYS A 162 14.04 -1.40 3.58
C LYS A 162 15.03 -1.52 2.41
N LYS A 163 14.89 -0.68 1.39
CA LYS A 163 15.83 -0.58 0.26
C LYS A 163 17.25 -0.32 0.73
N HIS A 164 17.43 0.65 1.64
CA HIS A 164 18.76 0.97 2.17
C HIS A 164 19.40 -0.24 2.89
N ARG A 165 18.61 -1.03 3.63
CA ARG A 165 19.08 -2.28 4.23
C ARG A 165 19.44 -3.33 3.18
N LEU A 166 18.62 -3.49 2.13
CA LEU A 166 18.88 -4.43 1.03
C LEU A 166 20.17 -4.06 0.29
N TYR A 167 20.41 -2.78 0.06
CA TYR A 167 21.61 -2.28 -0.60
C TYR A 167 22.86 -2.51 0.26
N ASN A 168 22.81 -2.15 1.55
CA ASN A 168 23.96 -2.32 2.46
C ASN A 168 24.30 -3.79 2.73
N ASN A 169 23.30 -4.68 2.66
CA ASN A 169 23.47 -6.12 2.86
C ASN A 169 23.77 -6.88 1.56
N TYR A 170 24.09 -6.19 0.46
CA TYR A 170 24.47 -6.78 -0.83
C TYR A 170 23.37 -7.66 -1.47
N TYR A 171 22.09 -7.32 -1.25
CA TYR A 171 20.97 -8.00 -1.88
C TYR A 171 20.50 -7.33 -3.19
N ILE A 172 20.86 -6.06 -3.42
CA ILE A 172 20.53 -5.31 -4.65
C ILE A 172 21.76 -4.54 -5.17
N ASP A 173 21.87 -4.41 -6.48
CA ASP A 173 23.00 -3.72 -7.13
C ASP A 173 22.79 -2.19 -7.22
N ASP A 174 23.84 -1.47 -7.65
CA ASP A 174 23.81 -0.01 -7.81
C ASP A 174 22.77 0.45 -8.86
N ASN A 175 22.50 -0.34 -9.90
CA ASN A 175 21.56 0.01 -10.97
C ASN A 175 20.11 -0.19 -10.50
N MET A 176 19.80 -1.32 -9.88
CA MET A 176 18.51 -1.63 -9.24
C MET A 176 18.19 -0.62 -8.14
N SER A 177 19.18 -0.23 -7.34
CA SER A 177 19.00 0.80 -6.32
C SER A 177 18.62 2.16 -6.92
N LYS A 178 19.27 2.55 -8.04
CA LYS A 178 18.95 3.78 -8.79
C LYS A 178 17.61 3.72 -9.50
N GLU A 179 17.23 2.56 -10.02
CA GLU A 179 15.94 2.39 -10.70
C GLU A 179 14.78 2.46 -9.70
N LEU A 180 14.96 1.90 -8.50
CA LEU A 180 14.05 2.08 -7.37
C LEU A 180 13.97 3.55 -6.92
N ASP A 181 15.09 4.28 -6.92
CA ASP A 181 15.06 5.73 -6.72
C ASP A 181 14.26 6.43 -7.82
N GLY A 182 14.46 6.05 -9.10
CA GLY A 182 13.72 6.58 -10.23
C GLY A 182 12.21 6.35 -10.15
N GLN A 183 11.77 5.17 -9.72
CA GLN A 183 10.35 4.88 -9.49
C GLN A 183 9.78 5.69 -8.33
N CYS A 184 10.55 5.87 -7.25
CA CYS A 184 10.16 6.77 -6.15
C CYS A 184 10.06 8.22 -6.63
N ASP A 185 10.99 8.67 -7.47
CA ASP A 185 11.04 10.02 -8.01
C ASP A 185 9.86 10.28 -8.96
N GLN A 186 9.49 9.33 -9.83
CA GLN A 186 8.26 9.41 -10.65
C GLN A 186 7.00 9.53 -9.79
N PHE A 187 6.97 8.86 -8.63
CA PHE A 187 5.85 8.97 -7.69
C PHE A 187 5.83 10.32 -6.97
N LEU A 188 7.00 10.86 -6.62
CA LEU A 188 7.12 12.22 -6.07
C LEU A 188 6.80 13.29 -7.11
N GLU A 189 7.02 13.02 -8.40
CA GLU A 189 6.64 13.91 -9.50
C GLU A 189 5.12 14.08 -9.56
N GLU A 190 4.35 12.99 -9.43
CA GLU A 190 2.88 13.04 -9.34
C GLU A 190 2.41 13.85 -8.11
N PHE A 191 3.14 13.76 -7.00
CA PHE A 191 2.87 14.58 -5.81
C PHE A 191 3.12 16.07 -6.06
N ASN A 192 4.22 16.40 -6.73
CA ASN A 192 4.54 17.76 -7.13
C ASN A 192 3.53 18.30 -8.17
N LEU A 193 3.02 17.44 -9.04
CA LEU A 193 1.96 17.77 -10.00
C LEU A 193 0.68 18.19 -9.28
N ILE A 194 0.26 17.48 -8.22
CA ILE A 194 -0.91 17.84 -7.42
C ILE A 194 -0.75 19.23 -6.79
N ILE A 195 0.44 19.54 -6.25
CA ILE A 195 0.76 20.85 -5.67
C ILE A 195 0.67 21.93 -6.75
N TYR A 196 1.23 21.65 -7.92
CA TYR A 196 1.23 22.56 -9.05
C TYR A 196 -0.19 22.81 -9.59
N GLU A 197 -1.00 21.76 -9.73
CA GLU A 197 -2.41 21.82 -10.14
C GLU A 197 -3.25 22.62 -9.12
N ALA A 198 -2.99 22.43 -7.83
CA ALA A 198 -3.64 23.20 -6.77
C ALA A 198 -3.33 24.70 -6.87
N ASN A 199 -2.06 25.05 -7.12
CA ASN A 199 -1.65 26.44 -7.31
C ASN A 199 -2.23 27.07 -8.58
N CYS A 200 -2.47 26.26 -9.63
CA CYS A 200 -3.16 26.72 -10.84
C CYS A 200 -4.65 27.02 -10.59
N LEU A 201 -5.30 26.27 -9.69
CA LEU A 201 -6.70 26.46 -9.33
C LEU A 201 -6.91 27.60 -8.34
N THR A 202 -6.01 27.77 -7.38
CA THR A 202 -6.06 28.85 -6.40
C THR A 202 -4.65 29.21 -5.94
N PRO A 203 -4.27 30.50 -6.01
CA PRO A 203 -2.95 30.92 -5.58
C PRO A 203 -2.65 30.46 -4.14
N ARG A 204 -1.45 29.90 -3.93
CA ARG A 204 -0.94 29.38 -2.65
C ARG A 204 -1.70 28.17 -2.08
N TRP A 205 -2.68 27.61 -2.79
CA TRP A 205 -3.40 26.44 -2.28
C TRP A 205 -2.52 25.19 -2.25
N GLY A 206 -1.50 25.11 -3.10
CA GLY A 206 -0.50 24.04 -3.07
C GLY A 206 0.27 23.97 -1.73
N GLU A 207 0.36 25.06 -0.98
CA GLU A 207 1.02 25.10 0.33
C GLU A 207 0.19 24.41 1.42
N THR A 208 -1.14 24.44 1.32
CA THR A 208 -2.05 23.93 2.36
C THR A 208 -2.73 22.61 2.00
N ILE A 209 -2.94 22.33 0.71
CA ILE A 209 -3.72 21.16 0.24
C ILE A 209 -3.24 19.83 0.82
N ILE A 210 -1.92 19.66 0.95
CA ILE A 210 -1.32 18.45 1.51
C ILE A 210 -1.62 18.35 3.01
N SER A 211 -1.49 19.44 3.74
CA SER A 211 -1.78 19.48 5.19
C SER A 211 -3.26 19.21 5.48
N ASP A 212 -4.15 19.75 4.64
CA ASP A 212 -5.59 19.53 4.72
C ASP A 212 -5.94 18.07 4.41
N ALA A 213 -5.36 17.51 3.34
CA ALA A 213 -5.50 16.11 2.98
C ALA A 213 -5.03 15.18 4.12
N TYR A 214 -3.92 15.52 4.78
CA TYR A 214 -3.37 14.75 5.90
C TYR A 214 -4.31 14.74 7.11
N ARG A 215 -4.85 15.90 7.48
CA ARG A 215 -5.84 16.02 8.56
C ARG A 215 -7.10 15.21 8.27
N ILE A 216 -7.62 15.30 7.05
CA ILE A 216 -8.82 14.57 6.62
C ILE A 216 -8.56 13.06 6.60
N PHE A 217 -7.40 12.63 6.09
CA PHE A 217 -7.02 11.21 6.04
C PHE A 217 -7.03 10.58 7.45
N HIS A 218 -6.38 11.23 8.41
CA HIS A 218 -6.35 10.72 9.80
C HIS A 218 -7.73 10.75 10.46
N HIS A 219 -8.51 11.81 10.25
CA HIS A 219 -9.88 11.87 10.75
C HIS A 219 -10.74 10.71 10.21
N ASN A 220 -10.64 10.43 8.91
CA ASN A 220 -11.35 9.31 8.27
C ASN A 220 -10.88 7.95 8.79
N LYS A 221 -9.58 7.79 9.04
CA LYS A 221 -9.02 6.56 9.62
C LYS A 221 -9.56 6.30 11.02
N ILE A 222 -9.56 7.31 11.90
CA ILE A 222 -10.10 7.22 13.25
C ILE A 222 -11.60 6.84 13.20
N LYS A 223 -12.37 7.55 12.36
CA LYS A 223 -13.79 7.27 12.20
C LYS A 223 -14.08 5.84 11.69
N ALA A 224 -13.28 5.35 10.75
CA ALA A 224 -13.40 3.98 10.24
C ALA A 224 -13.07 2.93 11.31
N GLU A 225 -12.07 3.17 12.16
CA GLU A 225 -11.75 2.29 13.29
C GLU A 225 -12.86 2.29 14.35
N GLU A 226 -13.45 3.43 14.66
CA GLU A 226 -14.61 3.53 15.56
C GLU A 226 -15.84 2.79 15.01
N GLU A 227 -16.13 2.90 13.71
CA GLU A 227 -17.22 2.16 13.08
C GLU A 227 -16.98 0.65 13.08
N LYS A 228 -15.73 0.19 12.90
CA LYS A 228 -15.38 -1.23 13.02
C LYS A 228 -15.63 -1.73 14.43
N LYS A 229 -15.19 -0.99 15.46
CA LYS A 229 -15.45 -1.32 16.88
C LYS A 229 -16.94 -1.42 17.18
N LYS A 230 -17.74 -0.43 16.74
CA LYS A 230 -19.22 -0.45 16.89
C LYS A 230 -19.86 -1.66 16.20
N LYS A 231 -19.42 -2.01 15.00
CA LYS A 231 -19.93 -3.20 14.27
C LYS A 231 -19.55 -4.51 14.98
N GLU A 232 -18.35 -4.60 15.56
CA GLU A 232 -17.95 -5.76 16.37
C GLU A 232 -18.77 -5.87 17.67
N GLU A 233 -19.00 -4.75 18.36
CA GLU A 233 -19.84 -4.70 19.56
C GLU A 233 -21.28 -5.14 19.25
N GLN A 234 -21.86 -4.67 18.15
CA GLN A 234 -23.19 -5.09 17.70
C GLN A 234 -23.24 -6.59 17.36
N LYS A 235 -22.22 -7.12 16.67
CA LYS A 235 -22.12 -8.56 16.39
C LYS A 235 -22.02 -9.38 17.67
N ASN A 236 -21.26 -8.91 18.66
CA ASN A 236 -21.11 -9.58 19.95
C ASN A 236 -22.41 -9.54 20.78
N MET A 237 -23.14 -8.43 20.74
CA MET A 237 -24.46 -8.31 21.38
C MET A 237 -25.50 -9.23 20.73
N MET A 238 -25.56 -9.30 19.41
CA MET A 238 -26.45 -10.25 18.71
C MET A 238 -26.10 -11.71 19.01
N LYS A 239 -24.80 -12.07 19.07
CA LYS A 239 -24.37 -13.43 19.46
C LYS A 239 -24.83 -13.77 20.88
N LYS A 240 -24.69 -12.84 21.83
CA LYS A 240 -25.18 -13.01 23.22
C LYS A 240 -26.70 -13.15 23.27
N GLN A 241 -27.45 -12.36 22.50
CA GLN A 241 -28.91 -12.47 22.43
C GLN A 241 -29.36 -13.80 21.84
N LYS A 242 -28.76 -14.26 20.72
CA LYS A 242 -29.07 -15.57 20.13
C LYS A 242 -28.75 -16.74 21.06
N GLN A 243 -27.67 -16.65 21.84
CA GLN A 243 -27.38 -17.66 22.87
C GLN A 243 -28.41 -17.66 24.00
N LYS A 244 -28.86 -16.49 24.46
CA LYS A 244 -29.92 -16.38 25.47
C LYS A 244 -31.24 -16.94 24.94
N GLU A 245 -31.59 -16.64 23.69
CA GLU A 245 -32.83 -17.12 23.08
C GLU A 245 -32.82 -18.64 22.86
N LYS A 246 -31.69 -19.23 22.44
CA LYS A 246 -31.54 -20.70 22.38
C LYS A 246 -31.71 -21.36 23.75
N LYS A 247 -31.04 -20.83 24.79
CA LYS A 247 -31.20 -21.34 26.16
C LYS A 247 -32.64 -21.22 26.64
N LEU A 248 -33.32 -20.12 26.32
CA LEU A 248 -34.73 -19.92 26.67
C LEU A 248 -35.63 -20.97 25.98
N LYS A 249 -35.45 -21.20 24.68
CA LYS A 249 -36.20 -22.21 23.91
C LYS A 249 -36.02 -23.63 24.46
N GLU A 250 -34.77 -24.01 24.76
CA GLU A 250 -34.47 -25.31 25.39
C GLU A 250 -35.14 -25.45 26.77
N THR A 251 -35.17 -24.38 27.58
CA THR A 251 -35.85 -24.42 28.89
C THR A 251 -37.37 -24.51 28.75
N THR A 252 -37.97 -23.81 27.78
CA THR A 252 -39.42 -23.88 27.54
C THR A 252 -39.86 -25.22 26.97
N GLU A 253 -39.05 -25.84 26.09
CA GLU A 253 -39.34 -27.18 25.58
C GLU A 253 -39.26 -28.25 26.67
N LYS A 254 -38.24 -28.18 27.55
CA LYS A 254 -38.14 -29.07 28.72
C LYS A 254 -39.32 -28.89 29.68
N ALA A 255 -39.76 -27.65 29.92
CA ALA A 255 -40.92 -27.37 30.77
C ALA A 255 -42.23 -27.91 30.15
N ASN A 256 -42.42 -27.76 28.83
CA ASN A 256 -43.59 -28.29 28.14
C ASN A 256 -43.62 -29.84 28.13
N LEU A 257 -42.47 -30.50 27.97
CA LEU A 257 -42.38 -31.95 28.07
C LEU A 257 -42.75 -32.46 29.46
N LEU A 258 -42.26 -31.79 30.52
CA LEU A 258 -42.63 -32.10 31.90
C LEU A 258 -44.12 -31.88 32.16
N ALA A 259 -44.69 -30.79 31.65
CA ALA A 259 -46.13 -30.52 31.77
C ALA A 259 -46.97 -31.61 31.10
N ASN A 260 -46.60 -32.05 29.90
CA ASN A 260 -47.29 -33.12 29.18
C ASN A 260 -47.21 -34.46 29.94
N GLN A 261 -46.05 -34.79 30.52
CA GLN A 261 -45.90 -36.00 31.35
C GLN A 261 -46.81 -35.97 32.58
N ILE A 262 -46.93 -34.82 33.25
CA ILE A 262 -47.82 -34.65 34.40
C ILE A 262 -49.29 -34.80 34.00
N ILE A 263 -49.69 -34.25 32.85
CA ILE A 263 -51.07 -34.36 32.33
C ILE A 263 -51.42 -35.81 31.96
N GLU A 264 -50.49 -36.54 31.33
CA GLU A 264 -50.67 -37.97 31.03
C GLU A 264 -50.76 -38.84 32.29
N GLU A 265 -49.94 -38.55 33.31
CA GLU A 265 -50.04 -39.22 34.60
C GLU A 265 -51.37 -38.94 35.31
N GLU A 266 -51.87 -37.71 35.27
CA GLU A 266 -53.19 -37.39 35.83
C GLU A 266 -54.32 -38.10 35.08
N ASN A 267 -54.26 -38.12 33.75
CA ASN A 267 -55.28 -38.77 32.92
C ASN A 267 -55.29 -40.29 33.09
N SER A 268 -54.14 -40.92 33.25
CA SER A 268 -54.02 -42.35 33.55
C SER A 268 -54.51 -42.70 34.96
N LYS A 269 -54.26 -41.84 35.96
CA LYS A 269 -54.83 -41.96 37.31
C LYS A 269 -56.36 -41.79 37.31
N LYS A 270 -56.91 -40.85 36.52
CA LYS A 270 -58.37 -40.68 36.34
C LYS A 270 -59.03 -41.87 35.63
N LYS A 271 -58.39 -42.46 34.62
CA LYS A 271 -58.88 -43.69 33.96
C LYS A 271 -58.91 -44.89 34.90
N LYS A 272 -57.89 -45.09 35.74
CA LYS A 272 -57.87 -46.16 36.76
C LYS A 272 -58.91 -45.99 37.87
N ARG A 273 -59.38 -44.77 38.14
CA ARG A 273 -60.47 -44.51 39.12
C ARG A 273 -61.88 -44.73 38.57
N LYS A 274 -62.07 -44.74 37.23
CA LYS A 274 -63.37 -45.01 36.59
C LYS A 274 -63.63 -46.50 36.30
N SER A 275 -62.63 -47.37 36.48
CA SER A 275 -62.72 -48.81 36.24
C SER A 275 -62.83 -49.64 37.54
N LYS A 276 -63.21 -49.01 38.65
CA LYS A 276 -63.51 -49.64 39.95
C LYS A 276 -64.91 -49.23 40.34
#